data_AF-G5HM05-F1
#
_entry.id   AF-G5HM05-F1
#
_cell.length_a   1.000
_cell.length_b   1.000
_cell.length_c   1.000
_cell.angle_alpha   90.00
_cell.angle_beta   90.00
_cell.angle_gamma   90.00
#
_symmetry.space_group_name_H-M   'P 1'
#
loop_
_entity.id
_entity.type
_entity.pdbx_description
1 polymer ?
#
loop_
_entity_poly.entity_id
_entity_poly.type
_entity_poly.pdbx_seq_one_letter_code
_entity_poly.pdbx_strand_id
1 'polypeptide(L)' 'MLVNFDKTELLYLDILATEKLDIVKHRYERDKRIFDTLDIDVHERMVLYESQIKAFTDIHNKIVSAVGSLCLEPTV' A
#
# COMPACT_ATOMS: atom_id res chain seq x y z
N MET A 1 -15.47 -14.43 9.60
CA MET A 1 -16.49 -13.37 9.53
C MET A 1 -16.15 -12.55 8.29
N LEU A 2 -16.99 -12.58 7.25
CA LEU A 2 -16.78 -11.74 6.07
C LEU A 2 -17.28 -10.34 6.43
N VAL A 3 -16.36 -9.39 6.53
CA VAL A 3 -16.72 -7.97 6.68
C VAL A 3 -16.94 -7.44 5.27
N ASN A 4 -18.19 -7.15 4.94
CA ASN A 4 -18.52 -6.48 3.70
C ASN A 4 -18.34 -4.98 3.93
N PHE A 5 -17.39 -4.38 3.20
CA PHE A 5 -17.19 -2.94 3.19
C PHE A 5 -18.03 -2.31 2.09
N ASP A 6 -18.66 -1.18 2.38
CA ASP A 6 -19.28 -0.37 1.35
C ASP A 6 -18.22 0.43 0.54
N LYS A 7 -18.66 1.08 -0.54
CA LYS A 7 -17.78 1.86 -1.41
C LYS A 7 -17.05 2.99 -0.67
N THR A 8 -17.71 3.67 0.26
CA THR A 8 -17.13 4.79 1.01
C THR A 8 -16.05 4.28 1.96
N GLU A 9 -16.31 3.18 2.67
CA GLU A 9 -15.36 2.54 3.56
C GLU A 9 -14.13 2.03 2.80
N LEU A 10 -14.33 1.42 1.62
CA LEU A 10 -13.24 1.00 0.74
C LEU A 10 -12.38 2.18 0.29
N LEU A 11 -13.00 3.29 -0.15
CA LEU A 11 -12.27 4.50 -0.54
C LEU A 11 -11.48 5.11 0.63
N TYR A 12 -12.04 5.09 1.84
CA TYR A 12 -11.33 5.56 3.03
C TYR A 12 -10.10 4.69 3.33
N LEU A 13 -10.24 3.36 3.25
CA LEU A 13 -9.12 2.44 3.40
C LEU A 13 -8.05 2.65 2.31
N ASP A 14 -8.47 2.99 1.08
CA ASP A 14 -7.56 3.25 -0.02
C ASP A 14 -6.71 4.50 0.20
N ILE A 15 -7.33 5.58 0.70
CA ILE A 15 -6.63 6.81 1.08
C ILE A 15 -5.57 6.50 2.14
N LEU A 16 -5.94 5.78 3.20
CA LEU A 16 -5.00 5.42 4.26
C LEU A 16 -3.85 4.54 3.75
N ALA A 17 -4.14 3.56 2.88
CA ALA A 17 -3.13 2.68 2.29
C ALA A 17 -2.17 3.47 1.39
N THR A 18 -2.69 4.40 0.58
CA THR A 18 -1.90 5.20 -0.35
C THR A 18 -1.03 6.22 0.39
N GLU A 19 -1.54 6.89 1.42
CA GLU A 19 -0.74 7.79 2.26
C GLU A 19 0.42 7.03 2.93
N LYS A 20 0.17 5.82 3.44
CA LYS A 20 1.24 5.00 4.02
C LYS A 20 2.24 4.54 2.97
N LEU A 21 1.78 4.17 1.78
CA LEU A 21 2.65 3.78 0.66
C LEU A 21 3.60 4.91 0.28
N ASP A 22 3.12 6.15 0.19
CA ASP A 22 3.94 7.31 -0.16
C ASP A 22 5.00 7.60 0.91
N ILE A 23 4.64 7.51 2.20
CA ILE A 23 5.58 7.66 3.30
C ILE A 23 6.69 6.60 3.23
N VAL A 24 6.33 5.34 3.01
CA VAL A 24 7.31 4.24 2.93
C VAL A 24 8.22 4.40 1.71
N LYS A 25 7.66 4.73 0.53
CA LYS A 25 8.46 5.00 -0.67
C LYS A 25 9.44 6.15 -0.45
N HIS A 26 8.99 7.24 0.19
CA HIS A 26 9.87 8.37 0.47
C HIS A 26 11.03 8.00 1.40
N ARG A 27 10.74 7.19 2.44
CA ARG A 27 11.77 6.67 3.36
C ARG A 27 12.74 5.72 2.66
N TYR A 28 12.23 4.82 1.81
CA TYR A 28 13.05 3.93 1.00
C TYR A 28 14.01 4.71 0.11
N GLU A 29 13.53 5.71 -0.64
CA GLU A 29 14.37 6.53 -1.52
C GLU A 29 15.37 7.40 -0.75
N ARG A 30 15.02 7.85 0.46
CA ARG A 30 15.98 8.55 1.34
C ARG A 30 17.07 7.59 1.81
N ASP A 31 16.69 6.44 2.34
CA ASP A 31 17.62 5.47 2.94
C ASP A 31 18.51 4.82 1.87
N LYS A 32 17.99 4.61 0.65
CA LYS A 32 18.75 4.17 -0.53
C LYS A 32 19.83 5.16 -0.96
N ARG A 33 19.59 6.47 -0.83
CA ARG A 33 20.57 7.52 -1.18
C ARG A 33 21.74 7.61 -0.21
N ILE A 34 21.55 7.18 1.03
CA ILE A 34 22.57 7.14 2.08
C ILE A 34 23.14 5.73 2.29
N PHE A 35 22.75 4.77 1.43
CA PHE A 35 23.15 3.38 1.56
C PHE A 35 24.63 3.22 1.24
N ASP A 36 25.42 2.91 2.27
CA ASP A 36 26.69 2.24 2.12
C ASP A 36 26.45 0.74 2.23
N THR A 37 26.87 -0.01 1.22
CA THR A 37 26.71 -1.47 1.09
C THR A 37 27.23 -2.30 2.27
N LEU A 38 28.02 -1.69 3.16
CA LEU A 38 28.57 -2.33 4.36
C LEU A 38 27.68 -2.19 5.62
N ASP A 39 26.61 -1.40 5.55
CA ASP A 39 25.69 -1.17 6.68
C ASP A 39 24.51 -2.17 6.65
N ILE A 40 24.66 -3.26 7.39
CA ILE A 40 23.69 -4.37 7.51
C ILE A 40 22.33 -3.86 8.02
N ASP A 41 22.32 -2.88 8.92
CA ASP A 41 21.08 -2.33 9.49
C ASP A 41 20.26 -1.57 8.43
N VAL A 42 20.94 -0.94 7.47
CA VAL A 42 20.26 -0.28 6.34
C VAL A 42 19.72 -1.31 5.36
N HIS A 43 20.44 -2.41 5.11
CA HIS A 43 19.97 -3.48 4.22
C HIS A 43 18.67 -4.14 4.72
N GLU A 44 18.61 -4.53 6.00
CA GLU A 44 17.39 -5.10 6.59
C GLU A 44 16.22 -4.12 6.50
N ARG A 45 16.47 -2.84 6.77
CA ARG A 45 15.47 -1.78 6.66
C ARG A 45 14.98 -1.59 5.21
N MET A 46 15.85 -1.73 4.21
CA MET A 46 15.46 -1.70 2.80
C MET A 46 14.55 -2.87 2.44
N VAL A 47 14.88 -4.09 2.87
CA VAL A 47 14.04 -5.28 2.65
C VAL A 47 12.65 -5.11 3.30
N LEU A 48 12.60 -4.52 4.51
CA LEU A 48 11.34 -4.20 5.18
C LEU A 48 10.50 -3.19 4.39
N TYR A 49 11.12 -2.13 3.86
CA TYR A 49 10.41 -1.17 3.03
C TYR A 49 9.87 -1.80 1.75
N GLU A 50 10.63 -2.66 1.07
CA GLU A 50 10.19 -3.36 -0.14
C GLU A 50 8.97 -4.25 0.14
N SER A 51 9.00 -4.98 1.25
CA SER A 51 7.86 -5.78 1.72
C SER A 51 6.61 -4.94 2.00
N GLN A 52 6.78 -3.80 2.68
CA GLN A 52 5.68 -2.87 2.95
C GLN A 52 5.12 -2.24 1.67
N ILE A 53 5.98 -1.80 0.75
CA ILE A 53 5.58 -1.23 -0.55
C ILE A 53 4.73 -2.24 -1.31
N LYS A 54 5.17 -3.51 -1.36
CA LYS A 54 4.42 -4.59 -2.00
C LYS A 54 3.07 -4.79 -1.33
N ALA A 55 3.02 -4.88 0.00
CA ALA A 55 1.79 -5.11 0.75
C ALA A 55 0.75 -3.99 0.53
N PHE A 56 1.16 -2.72 0.62
CA PHE A 56 0.25 -1.60 0.39
C PHE A 56 -0.19 -1.47 -1.07
N THR A 57 0.68 -1.79 -2.02
CA THR A 57 0.31 -1.85 -3.45
C THR A 57 -0.72 -2.95 -3.69
N ASP A 58 -0.53 -4.13 -3.09
CA ASP A 58 -1.48 -5.25 -3.20
C ASP A 58 -2.85 -4.89 -2.57
N ILE A 59 -2.86 -4.14 -1.47
CA ILE A 59 -4.09 -3.63 -0.84
C ILE A 59 -4.80 -2.63 -1.76
N HIS A 60 -4.09 -1.61 -2.26
CA HIS A 60 -4.63 -0.63 -3.20
C HIS A 60 -5.27 -1.30 -4.41
N ASN A 61 -4.56 -2.22 -5.06
CA ASN A 61 -5.06 -2.93 -6.24
C ASN A 61 -6.34 -3.74 -5.95
N LYS A 62 -6.41 -4.38 -4.77
CA LYS A 62 -7.63 -5.10 -4.34
C LYS A 62 -8.80 -4.15 -4.13
N ILE A 63 -8.55 -2.99 -3.53
CA ILE A 63 -9.60 -1.98 -3.30
C ILE A 63 -10.08 -1.41 -4.63
N VAL A 64 -9.18 -1.01 -5.54
CA VAL A 64 -9.53 -0.52 -6.88
C VAL A 64 -10.37 -1.55 -7.64
N SER A 65 -9.98 -2.83 -7.58
CA SER A 65 -10.76 -3.91 -8.18
C SER A 65 -12.16 -4.02 -7.56
N ALA A 66 -12.27 -3.98 -6.23
CA ALA A 66 -13.55 -4.08 -5.53
C ALA A 66 -14.47 -2.89 -5.81
N VAL A 67 -13.94 -1.66 -5.76
CA VAL A 67 -14.68 -0.43 -6.08
C VAL A 67 -15.12 -0.45 -7.55
N GLY A 68 -14.26 -0.91 -8.46
CA GLY A 68 -14.60 -1.10 -9.87
C GLY A 68 -15.77 -2.07 -10.07
N SER A 69 -15.75 -3.23 -9.40
CA SER A 69 -16.85 -4.20 -9.42
C SER A 69 -18.15 -3.63 -8.87
N LEU A 70 -18.11 -2.88 -7.76
CA LEU A 70 -19.29 -2.22 -7.17
C LEU A 70 -19.92 -1.18 -8.10
N CYS A 71 -19.14 -0.53 -8.98
CA CYS A 71 -19.68 0.42 -9.95
C CYS A 71 -20.35 -0.25 -11.16
N LEU A 72 -20.13 -1.55 -11.37
CA LEU A 72 -20.69 -2.33 -12.47
C LEU A 72 -21.98 -3.06 -12.07
N GLU A 73 -22.31 -3.13 -10.78
CA GLU A 73 -23.57 -3.69 -10.32
C GLU A 73 -24.72 -2.74 -10.74
N PRO A 74 -25.69 -3.21 -11.54
CA PRO A 74 -26.83 -2.39 -11.90
C PRO A 74 -27.65 -2.10 -10.63
N THR A 75 -27.87 -0.83 -10.34
CA THR A 75 -28.94 -0.41 -9.42
C THR A 75 -30.25 -0.95 -9.97
N VAL A 76 -30.78 -1.99 -9.32
CA VAL A 76 -32.15 -2.52 -9.53
C VAL A 76 -33.17 -1.56 -8.95
#